data_AF-A0A8H6AQ26-F1
#
_entry.id   AF-A0A8H6AQ26-F1
#
_cell.length_a   1.000
_cell.length_b   1.000
_cell.length_c   1.000
_cell.angle_alpha   90.00
_cell.angle_beta   90.00
_cell.angle_gamma   90.00
#
_symmetry.space_group_name_H-M   'P 1'
#
loop_
_entity.id
_entity.type
_entity.pdbx_description
1 polymer ?
#
loop_
_entity_poly.entity_id
_entity_poly.type
_entity_poly.pdbx_seq_one_letter_code
_entity_poly.pdbx_strand_id
1 'polypeptide(L)'
;MNTNNQTHPQVHVFNTLPLNQFERTRDAGNTAISRPQEIAHFSYDDNHEFHLDDSSIRWYYPPDIGTDLNRGFETFRKHDDSKDEHLESLLRALMEKEKTTNVKIEADIITWRGMMTKIIASLFDSRDGFQMNATCFEGTIFVEEDHQYKVMTRARQDARQRPQPGRPSGDMMSFWGYKFETLCLMPTPWPETSRDYIENRDSEIVNNHAQYCSIVKTKIGSNALVIGGEVDGIYKGSKSEDGKSTEWLELKTSVTPRHRGDEQNFEKKLLKFWLQSFLLGVPHIIVGKRSPDGILQSVERINTAQIPGMVKRGGNNSWDGDMCINFANQILQFLKATIIGDGVWKIRRREKSMAIEVFKVEEKGHGGILSDEFVEWRNTLNQQTVLNSHAENSRVQMNGLNVTAGDAPQAALADIPMS
;
A
#
# COMPACT_ATOMS: atom_id res chain seq x y z
N MET A 1 -47.28 -1.34 -21.29
CA MET A 1 -46.82 -1.39 -19.88
C MET A 1 -45.31 -1.57 -19.92
N ASN A 2 -44.56 -0.47 -19.77
CA ASN A 2 -43.11 -0.54 -19.64
C ASN A 2 -42.79 -0.97 -18.21
N THR A 3 -42.43 -2.23 -18.02
CA THR A 3 -41.84 -2.70 -16.78
C THR A 3 -40.39 -2.22 -16.73
N ASN A 4 -40.18 -1.05 -16.11
CA ASN A 4 -38.89 -0.68 -15.55
C ASN A 4 -38.54 -1.71 -14.47
N ASN A 5 -37.92 -2.82 -14.86
CA ASN A 5 -37.16 -3.65 -13.92
C ASN A 5 -35.89 -2.87 -13.58
N GLN A 6 -36.00 -1.93 -12.65
CA GLN A 6 -34.84 -1.49 -11.88
C GLN A 6 -34.44 -2.67 -11.00
N THR A 7 -33.64 -3.57 -11.56
CA THR A 7 -32.91 -4.55 -10.76
C THR A 7 -31.94 -3.76 -9.89
N HIS A 8 -32.30 -3.56 -8.63
CA HIS A 8 -31.36 -3.00 -7.67
C HIS A 8 -30.12 -3.89 -7.63
N PRO A 9 -28.91 -3.33 -7.74
CA PRO A 9 -27.70 -4.13 -7.70
C PRO A 9 -27.66 -4.93 -6.40
N GLN A 10 -27.36 -6.22 -6.49
CA GLN A 10 -27.21 -7.09 -5.33
C GLN A 10 -26.10 -6.51 -4.43
N VAL A 11 -26.43 -6.23 -3.17
CA VAL A 11 -25.49 -5.71 -2.18
C VAL A 11 -25.03 -6.85 -1.28
N HIS A 12 -23.74 -7.17 -1.34
CA HIS A 12 -23.08 -8.09 -0.44
C HIS A 12 -22.59 -7.31 0.78
N VAL A 13 -22.76 -7.86 1.98
CA VAL A 13 -22.48 -7.14 3.23
C VAL A 13 -21.52 -7.96 4.08
N PHE A 14 -20.40 -7.34 4.47
CA PHE A 14 -19.47 -7.85 5.45
C PHE A 14 -19.67 -7.12 6.78
N ASN A 15 -20.12 -7.82 7.81
CA ASN A 15 -20.36 -7.23 9.13
C ASN A 15 -19.06 -7.17 9.93
N THR A 16 -18.77 -6.03 10.55
CA THR A 16 -17.61 -5.83 11.42
C THR A 16 -17.96 -6.08 12.90
N LEU A 17 -19.19 -6.50 13.19
CA LEU A 17 -19.68 -6.83 14.52
C LEU A 17 -20.30 -8.24 14.56
N PRO A 18 -20.24 -8.93 15.71
CA PRO A 18 -19.57 -8.50 16.95
C PRO A 18 -18.03 -8.51 16.83
N LEU A 19 -17.32 -7.62 17.53
CA LEU A 19 -15.85 -7.49 17.39
C LEU A 19 -15.13 -8.80 17.75
N ASN A 20 -15.64 -9.55 18.72
CA ASN A 20 -15.05 -10.79 19.19
C ASN A 20 -14.92 -11.89 18.11
N GLN A 21 -15.60 -11.76 16.96
CA GLN A 21 -15.40 -12.67 15.83
C GLN A 21 -13.98 -12.59 15.22
N PHE A 22 -13.25 -11.49 15.49
CA PHE A 22 -11.87 -11.29 15.05
C PHE A 22 -10.85 -11.53 16.16
N GLU A 23 -11.30 -11.83 17.39
CA GLU A 23 -10.41 -12.20 18.48
C GLU A 23 -9.70 -13.51 18.17
N ARG A 24 -8.51 -13.65 18.74
CA ARG A 24 -7.78 -14.91 18.69
C ARG A 24 -8.55 -15.99 19.45
N THR A 25 -8.99 -17.03 18.76
CA THR A 25 -9.54 -18.21 19.40
C THR A 25 -8.42 -19.17 19.82
N ARG A 26 -8.71 -20.06 20.78
CA ARG A 26 -7.73 -21.07 21.21
C ARG A 26 -7.50 -22.15 20.16
N ASP A 27 -8.51 -22.40 19.33
CA ASP A 27 -8.54 -23.51 18.37
C ASP A 27 -8.10 -23.10 16.95
N ALA A 28 -8.22 -21.81 16.59
CA ALA A 28 -7.65 -21.27 15.35
C ALA A 28 -6.31 -20.60 15.67
N GLY A 29 -5.24 -21.05 15.01
CA GLY A 29 -3.93 -20.37 15.05
C GLY A 29 -4.03 -18.93 14.56
N ASN A 30 -3.02 -18.11 14.85
CA ASN A 30 -3.00 -16.72 14.38
C ASN A 30 -2.96 -16.70 12.84
N THR A 31 -3.61 -15.71 12.22
CA THR A 31 -3.47 -15.50 10.78
C THR A 31 -1.99 -15.28 10.47
N ALA A 32 -1.41 -16.15 9.65
CA ALA A 32 -0.02 -16.03 9.25
C ALA A 32 0.18 -14.81 8.34
N ILE A 33 1.29 -14.11 8.52
CA ILE A 33 1.64 -12.93 7.70
C ILE A 33 3.04 -13.13 7.18
N SER A 34 3.26 -12.89 5.89
CA SER A 34 4.63 -12.81 5.37
C SER A 34 5.19 -11.41 5.55
N ARG A 35 6.50 -11.30 5.74
CA ARG A 35 7.17 -10.01 5.67
C ARG A 35 6.96 -9.39 4.27
N PRO A 36 6.54 -8.12 4.14
CA PRO A 36 6.50 -7.43 2.86
C PRO A 36 7.88 -7.44 2.18
N GLN A 37 7.91 -7.70 0.88
CA GLN A 37 9.13 -7.68 0.06
C GLN A 37 8.94 -6.70 -1.08
N GLU A 38 9.86 -5.76 -1.27
CA GLU A 38 9.79 -4.84 -2.41
C GLU A 38 10.03 -5.62 -3.71
N ILE A 39 9.13 -5.43 -4.68
CA ILE A 39 9.18 -6.11 -5.98
C ILE A 39 9.32 -5.14 -7.16
N ALA A 40 8.92 -3.89 -6.95
CA ALA A 40 9.06 -2.77 -7.87
C ALA A 40 9.06 -1.46 -7.07
N HIS A 41 9.50 -0.38 -7.68
CA HIS A 41 9.49 0.97 -7.11
C HIS A 41 9.51 2.01 -8.22
N PHE A 42 9.21 3.25 -7.87
CA PHE A 42 9.34 4.40 -8.75
C PHE A 42 9.50 5.68 -7.91
N SER A 43 9.91 6.76 -8.56
CA SER A 43 10.08 8.08 -7.98
C SER A 43 9.25 9.11 -8.74
N TYR A 44 8.72 10.10 -8.03
CA TYR A 44 8.33 11.39 -8.58
C TYR A 44 9.40 12.41 -8.22
N ASP A 45 9.82 13.25 -9.15
CA ASP A 45 10.81 14.30 -8.88
C ASP A 45 10.18 15.59 -8.32
N ASP A 46 10.99 16.65 -8.18
CA ASP A 46 10.55 17.94 -7.64
C ASP A 46 9.49 18.67 -8.50
N ASN A 47 9.27 18.24 -9.74
CA ASN A 47 8.21 18.69 -10.64
C ASN A 47 7.04 17.69 -10.72
N HIS A 48 7.07 16.64 -9.92
CA HIS A 48 6.13 15.52 -9.92
C HIS A 48 6.13 14.73 -11.24
N GLU A 49 7.28 14.63 -11.92
CA GLU A 49 7.46 13.78 -13.09
C GLU A 49 7.85 12.36 -12.66
N PHE A 50 7.25 11.35 -13.31
CA PHE A 50 7.42 9.93 -12.99
C PHE A 50 8.73 9.36 -13.55
N HIS A 51 9.49 8.68 -12.69
CA HIS A 51 10.75 8.00 -13.01
C HIS A 51 10.77 6.56 -12.47
N LEU A 52 11.23 5.60 -13.27
CA LEU A 52 11.37 4.19 -12.88
C LEU A 52 12.69 3.92 -12.16
N ASP A 53 12.94 4.68 -11.09
CA ASP A 53 14.15 4.61 -10.30
C ASP A 53 13.88 4.99 -8.83
N ASP A 54 14.96 5.10 -8.06
CA ASP A 54 14.96 5.48 -6.65
C ASP A 54 15.55 6.88 -6.39
N SER A 55 15.52 7.76 -7.40
CA SER A 55 16.12 9.09 -7.37
C SER A 55 15.53 10.02 -6.29
N SER A 56 14.30 9.78 -5.84
CA SER A 56 13.62 10.60 -4.82
C SER A 56 13.79 10.08 -3.38
N ILE A 57 14.62 9.06 -3.16
CA ILE A 57 14.95 8.63 -1.80
C ILE A 57 15.63 9.75 -1.03
N ARG A 58 15.27 9.88 0.24
CA ARG A 58 15.88 10.82 1.20
C ARG A 58 16.43 10.08 2.42
N TRP A 59 17.36 10.73 3.13
CA TRP A 59 18.03 10.17 4.31
C TRP A 59 17.71 10.94 5.58
N TYR A 60 17.44 10.22 6.65
CA TYR A 60 17.14 10.82 7.94
C TYR A 60 18.33 11.61 8.50
N TYR A 61 18.03 12.81 8.99
CA TYR A 61 18.89 13.58 9.86
C TYR A 61 18.02 14.29 10.90
N PRO A 62 18.37 14.25 12.20
CA PRO A 62 17.51 14.84 13.24
C PRO A 62 17.34 16.36 13.06
N PRO A 63 16.13 16.89 13.29
CA PRO A 63 15.87 18.33 13.25
C PRO A 63 16.30 19.00 14.56
N ASP A 64 16.45 20.33 14.53
CA ASP A 64 16.66 21.12 15.74
C ASP A 64 15.36 21.26 16.56
N ILE A 65 15.46 21.04 17.86
CA ILE A 65 14.33 21.21 18.79
C ILE A 65 14.09 22.70 19.05
N GLY A 66 12.82 23.09 19.11
CA GLY A 66 12.40 24.48 19.20
C GLY A 66 12.10 25.12 17.84
N THR A 67 12.35 24.41 16.74
CA THR A 67 12.02 24.88 15.39
C THR A 67 10.51 25.12 15.24
N ASP A 68 10.17 26.19 14.54
CA ASP A 68 8.81 26.59 14.25
C ASP A 68 8.33 25.97 12.93
N LEU A 69 7.41 24.99 13.02
CA LEU A 69 6.89 24.28 11.86
C LEU A 69 5.99 25.15 10.97
N ASN A 70 5.63 26.37 11.38
CA ASN A 70 4.88 27.31 10.54
C ASN A 70 5.78 28.01 9.50
N ARG A 71 7.11 28.01 9.68
CA ARG A 71 8.05 28.72 8.80
C ARG A 71 8.01 28.17 7.37
N GLY A 72 7.85 29.07 6.41
CA GLY A 72 7.82 28.76 4.98
C GLY A 72 6.43 28.41 4.43
N PHE A 73 5.36 28.52 5.23
CA PHE A 73 3.99 28.22 4.78
C PHE A 73 3.57 29.04 3.54
N GLU A 74 3.87 30.34 3.54
CA GLU A 74 3.50 31.25 2.44
C GLU A 74 4.24 30.94 1.12
N THR A 75 5.37 30.23 1.20
CA THR A 75 6.19 29.83 0.05
C THR A 75 6.06 28.35 -0.28
N PHE A 76 5.11 27.64 0.34
CA PHE A 76 4.93 26.21 0.18
C PHE A 76 4.61 25.84 -1.26
N ARG A 77 5.42 24.98 -1.87
CA ARG A 77 5.16 24.37 -3.18
C ARG A 77 4.31 23.13 -3.00
N LYS A 78 2.99 23.33 -2.94
CA LYS A 78 1.99 22.26 -2.75
C LYS A 78 1.65 21.60 -4.08
N HIS A 79 1.84 20.28 -4.17
CA HIS A 79 1.36 19.44 -5.26
C HIS A 79 -0.18 19.49 -5.35
N ASP A 80 -0.69 19.58 -6.56
CA ASP A 80 -2.11 19.59 -6.85
C ASP A 80 -2.64 18.15 -6.95
N ASP A 81 -3.22 17.67 -5.86
CA ASP A 81 -3.78 16.33 -5.74
C ASP A 81 -5.28 16.25 -6.11
N SER A 82 -5.78 17.25 -6.85
CA SER A 82 -7.14 17.28 -7.39
C SER A 82 -7.34 16.36 -8.59
N LYS A 83 -6.25 15.89 -9.21
CA LYS A 83 -6.31 14.91 -10.30
C LYS A 83 -6.59 13.51 -9.77
N ASP A 84 -7.27 12.72 -10.59
CA ASP A 84 -7.47 11.30 -10.33
C ASP A 84 -6.29 10.51 -10.89
N GLU A 85 -5.35 10.16 -10.02
CA GLU A 85 -4.13 9.42 -10.40
C GLU A 85 -4.37 7.90 -10.58
N HIS A 86 -5.58 7.41 -10.23
CA HIS A 86 -5.97 6.01 -10.35
C HIS A 86 -4.89 5.05 -9.78
N LEU A 87 -4.70 3.87 -10.38
CA LEU A 87 -3.57 2.97 -10.12
C LEU A 87 -2.41 3.18 -11.10
N GLU A 88 -2.41 4.26 -11.89
CA GLU A 88 -1.61 4.40 -13.11
C GLU A 88 -0.12 4.14 -12.86
N SER A 89 0.52 4.90 -11.96
CA SER A 89 1.95 4.78 -11.65
C SER A 89 2.31 3.42 -11.03
N LEU A 90 1.41 2.84 -10.22
CA LEU A 90 1.59 1.51 -9.65
C LEU A 90 1.58 0.44 -10.75
N LEU A 91 0.59 0.47 -11.64
CA LEU A 91 0.46 -0.49 -12.73
C LEU A 91 1.57 -0.33 -13.76
N ARG A 92 2.00 0.90 -14.03
CA ARG A 92 3.15 1.18 -14.91
C ARG A 92 4.43 0.53 -14.37
N ALA A 93 4.76 0.72 -13.09
CA ALA A 93 5.94 0.10 -12.49
C ALA A 93 5.86 -1.45 -12.46
N LEU A 94 4.68 -2.01 -12.17
CA LEU A 94 4.48 -3.47 -12.22
C LEU A 94 4.61 -4.01 -13.65
N MET A 95 4.00 -3.35 -14.63
CA MET A 95 4.08 -3.73 -16.04
C MET A 95 5.53 -3.72 -16.54
N GLU A 96 6.31 -2.69 -16.23
CA GLU A 96 7.73 -2.64 -16.63
C GLU A 96 8.56 -3.75 -15.96
N LYS A 97 8.25 -4.08 -14.70
CA LYS A 97 8.84 -5.24 -14.04
C LYS A 97 8.50 -6.54 -14.77
N GLU A 98 7.24 -6.74 -15.13
CA GLU A 98 6.76 -7.91 -15.87
C GLU A 98 7.35 -8.00 -17.27
N LYS A 99 7.49 -6.88 -17.99
CA LYS A 99 8.16 -6.82 -19.29
C LYS A 99 9.62 -7.28 -19.17
N THR A 100 10.30 -6.83 -18.12
CA THR A 100 11.71 -7.17 -17.87
C THR A 100 11.89 -8.64 -17.48
N THR A 101 11.02 -9.18 -16.63
CA THR A 101 11.11 -10.58 -16.19
C THR A 101 10.43 -11.58 -17.12
N ASN A 102 9.59 -11.08 -18.03
CA ASN A 102 8.64 -11.85 -18.84
C ASN A 102 7.77 -12.80 -18.00
N VAL A 103 7.42 -12.39 -16.77
CA VAL A 103 6.64 -13.19 -15.82
C VAL A 103 5.63 -12.29 -15.13
N LYS A 104 4.36 -12.69 -15.18
CA LYS A 104 3.25 -12.05 -14.47
C LYS A 104 3.50 -12.04 -12.96
N ILE A 105 3.24 -10.90 -12.33
CA ILE A 105 3.27 -10.78 -10.87
C ILE A 105 1.94 -11.32 -10.32
N GLU A 106 2.00 -12.52 -9.74
CA GLU A 106 0.84 -13.18 -9.14
C GLU A 106 0.38 -12.51 -7.84
N ALA A 107 -0.87 -12.07 -7.78
CA ALA A 107 -1.51 -11.51 -6.59
C ALA A 107 -3.02 -11.73 -6.63
N ASP A 108 -3.65 -11.86 -5.46
CA ASP A 108 -5.11 -11.86 -5.38
C ASP A 108 -5.66 -10.44 -5.46
N ILE A 109 -4.99 -9.47 -4.82
CA ILE A 109 -5.39 -8.06 -4.80
C ILE A 109 -4.19 -7.15 -5.05
N ILE A 110 -4.39 -6.12 -5.88
CA ILE A 110 -3.43 -5.05 -6.18
C ILE A 110 -4.08 -3.70 -5.85
N THR A 111 -3.42 -2.89 -5.01
CA THR A 111 -3.98 -1.60 -4.56
C THR A 111 -2.93 -0.67 -3.95
N TRP A 112 -3.30 0.58 -3.69
CA TRP A 112 -2.54 1.48 -2.84
C TRP A 112 -2.66 1.11 -1.36
N ARG A 113 -1.57 1.27 -0.59
CA ARG A 113 -1.50 1.07 0.87
C ARG A 113 -2.58 1.82 1.63
N GLY A 114 -2.95 3.01 1.15
CA GLY A 114 -4.01 3.82 1.73
C GLY A 114 -5.37 3.09 1.76
N MET A 115 -5.68 2.27 0.75
CA MET A 115 -6.95 1.54 0.70
C MET A 115 -7.00 0.46 1.76
N MET A 116 -5.96 -0.37 1.85
CA MET A 116 -5.85 -1.39 2.90
C MET A 116 -5.84 -0.76 4.31
N THR A 117 -5.18 0.38 4.49
CA THR A 117 -5.20 1.13 5.74
C THR A 117 -6.63 1.55 6.11
N LYS A 118 -7.40 2.12 5.17
CA LYS A 118 -8.80 2.53 5.40
C LYS A 118 -9.70 1.35 5.76
N ILE A 119 -9.59 0.24 5.03
CA ILE A 119 -10.36 -0.99 5.29
C ILE A 119 -10.05 -1.52 6.69
N ILE A 120 -8.77 -1.77 7.00
CA ILE A 120 -8.38 -2.41 8.27
C ILE A 120 -8.64 -1.49 9.47
N ALA A 121 -8.33 -0.19 9.34
CA ALA A 121 -8.58 0.77 10.41
C ALA A 121 -10.07 0.87 10.76
N SER A 122 -10.97 0.61 9.81
CA SER A 122 -12.42 0.73 10.02
C SER A 122 -12.99 -0.19 11.09
N LEU A 123 -12.26 -1.26 11.46
CA LEU A 123 -12.62 -2.15 12.56
C LEU A 123 -12.68 -1.42 13.91
N PHE A 124 -11.76 -0.48 14.14
CA PHE A 124 -11.65 0.27 15.39
C PHE A 124 -11.89 1.78 15.24
N ASP A 125 -11.82 2.33 14.02
CA ASP A 125 -12.19 3.72 13.72
C ASP A 125 -13.57 3.78 13.06
N SER A 126 -14.58 4.14 13.84
CA SER A 126 -15.96 4.28 13.37
C SER A 126 -16.27 5.65 12.76
N ARG A 127 -15.35 6.61 12.80
CA ARG A 127 -15.66 7.99 12.40
C ARG A 127 -15.71 8.15 10.89
N ASP A 128 -14.74 7.57 10.20
CA ASP A 128 -14.52 7.81 8.78
C ASP A 128 -15.29 6.79 7.93
N GLY A 129 -15.97 7.30 6.89
CA GLY A 129 -16.46 6.48 5.77
C GLY A 129 -15.39 6.36 4.69
N PHE A 130 -15.56 5.40 3.79
CA PHE A 130 -14.76 5.29 2.58
C PHE A 130 -15.58 4.71 1.43
N GLN A 131 -15.16 5.03 0.21
CA GLN A 131 -15.66 4.39 -1.00
C GLN A 131 -14.47 4.14 -1.93
N MET A 132 -14.49 2.97 -2.57
CA MET A 132 -13.43 2.48 -3.46
C MET A 132 -14.07 1.87 -4.70
N ASN A 133 -13.36 1.94 -5.82
CA ASN A 133 -13.70 1.19 -7.03
C ASN A 133 -12.88 -0.10 -7.05
N ALA A 134 -13.47 -1.16 -7.61
CA ALA A 134 -12.76 -2.40 -7.83
C ALA A 134 -13.16 -3.07 -9.15
N THR A 135 -12.23 -3.76 -9.79
CA THR A 135 -12.48 -4.63 -10.95
C THR A 135 -11.67 -5.92 -10.82
N CYS A 136 -12.13 -7.00 -11.44
CA CYS A 136 -11.42 -8.28 -11.48
C CYS A 136 -10.89 -8.51 -12.90
N PHE A 137 -9.58 -8.69 -13.01
CA PHE A 137 -8.91 -8.97 -14.27
C PHE A 137 -7.90 -10.09 -14.05
N GLU A 138 -8.02 -11.17 -14.83
CA GLU A 138 -7.18 -12.37 -14.74
C GLU A 138 -7.10 -13.00 -13.33
N GLY A 139 -8.21 -13.00 -12.60
CA GLY A 139 -8.29 -13.54 -11.25
C GLY A 139 -7.69 -12.63 -10.17
N THR A 140 -7.21 -11.44 -10.53
CA THR A 140 -6.69 -10.43 -9.61
C THR A 140 -7.69 -9.29 -9.47
N ILE A 141 -7.96 -8.87 -8.22
CA ILE A 141 -8.81 -7.73 -7.92
C ILE A 141 -7.95 -6.47 -7.81
N PHE A 142 -8.28 -5.45 -8.58
CA PHE A 142 -7.64 -4.15 -8.55
C PHE A 142 -8.55 -3.19 -7.80
N VAL A 143 -8.01 -2.46 -6.81
CA VAL A 143 -8.80 -1.56 -5.95
C VAL A 143 -8.17 -0.17 -5.92
N GLU A 144 -8.96 0.86 -6.18
CA GLU A 144 -8.56 2.26 -6.12
C GLU A 144 -9.53 3.10 -5.27
N GLU A 145 -9.12 4.31 -4.92
CA GLU A 145 -10.01 5.25 -4.24
C GLU A 145 -11.10 5.75 -5.18
N ASP A 146 -12.33 5.89 -4.66
CA ASP A 146 -13.36 6.64 -5.39
C ASP A 146 -13.06 8.13 -5.30
N HIS A 147 -12.49 8.70 -6.37
CA HIS A 147 -12.08 10.10 -6.41
C HIS A 147 -13.24 11.07 -6.17
N GLN A 148 -14.42 10.80 -6.71
CA GLN A 148 -15.60 11.65 -6.47
C GLN A 148 -15.96 11.66 -4.99
N TYR A 149 -15.96 10.49 -4.34
CA TYR A 149 -16.18 10.39 -2.89
C TYR A 149 -15.10 11.13 -2.10
N LYS A 150 -13.83 11.02 -2.50
CA LYS A 150 -12.69 11.74 -1.88
C LYS A 150 -12.90 13.25 -1.94
N VAL A 151 -13.18 13.80 -3.12
CA VAL A 151 -13.42 15.24 -3.33
C VAL A 151 -14.63 15.72 -2.52
N MET A 152 -15.75 15.01 -2.57
CA MET A 152 -16.96 15.36 -1.81
C MET A 152 -16.71 15.34 -0.30
N THR A 153 -15.93 14.39 0.20
CA THR A 153 -15.61 14.28 1.62
C THR A 153 -14.70 15.42 2.08
N ARG A 154 -13.69 15.78 1.28
CA ARG A 154 -12.81 16.94 1.54
C ARG A 154 -13.61 18.23 1.59
N ALA A 155 -14.43 18.51 0.59
CA ALA A 155 -15.28 19.70 0.56
C ALA A 155 -16.21 19.81 1.80
N ARG A 156 -16.76 18.68 2.26
CA ARG A 156 -17.57 18.65 3.51
C ARG A 156 -16.74 18.91 4.76
N GLN A 157 -15.50 18.43 4.82
CA GLN A 157 -14.60 18.67 5.93
C GLN A 157 -14.18 20.14 6.00
N ASP A 158 -13.84 20.73 4.86
CA ASP A 158 -13.45 22.14 4.76
C ASP A 158 -14.63 23.06 5.14
N ALA A 159 -15.84 22.75 4.67
CA ALA A 159 -17.04 23.49 5.06
C ALA A 159 -17.37 23.43 6.56
N ARG A 160 -16.96 22.35 7.26
CA ARG A 160 -17.13 22.20 8.72
C ARG A 160 -16.04 22.93 9.50
N GLN A 161 -14.86 23.11 8.93
CA GLN A 161 -13.76 23.86 9.54
C GLN A 161 -14.00 25.36 9.36
N ARG A 162 -14.83 25.95 10.23
CA ARG A 162 -14.93 27.42 10.31
C ARG A 162 -13.60 27.99 10.83
N PRO A 163 -13.00 29.00 10.16
CA PRO A 163 -11.84 29.70 10.69
C PRO A 163 -12.18 30.24 12.08
N GLN A 164 -11.47 29.78 13.10
CA GLN A 164 -11.58 30.31 14.46
C GLN A 164 -10.34 31.17 14.75
N PRO A 165 -10.51 32.40 15.27
CA PRO A 165 -9.37 33.23 15.67
C PRO A 165 -8.43 32.46 16.60
N GLY A 166 -7.13 32.44 16.26
CA GLY A 166 -6.10 31.76 17.05
C GLY A 166 -6.01 30.24 16.87
N ARG A 167 -6.77 29.63 15.95
CA ARG A 167 -6.55 28.23 15.57
C ARG A 167 -5.88 28.11 14.20
N PRO A 168 -4.83 27.27 14.06
CA PRO A 168 -4.25 26.94 12.76
C PRO A 168 -5.30 26.39 11.79
N SER A 169 -5.18 26.74 10.51
CA SER A 169 -6.02 26.18 9.44
C SER A 169 -5.71 24.69 9.20
N GLY A 170 -6.63 23.99 8.52
CA GLY A 170 -6.39 22.61 8.05
C GLY A 170 -5.16 22.51 7.15
N ASP A 171 -4.94 23.49 6.28
CA ASP A 171 -3.75 23.57 5.43
C ASP A 171 -2.46 23.75 6.23
N MET A 172 -2.46 24.61 7.25
CA MET A 172 -1.29 24.78 8.13
C MET A 172 -0.96 23.48 8.88
N MET A 173 -1.99 22.79 9.39
CA MET A 173 -1.78 21.52 10.07
C MET A 173 -1.23 20.43 9.14
N SER A 174 -1.58 20.47 7.86
CA SER A 174 -1.05 19.57 6.84
C SER A 174 0.39 19.94 6.48
N PHE A 175 0.67 21.23 6.32
CA PHE A 175 2.01 21.77 6.06
C PHE A 175 3.03 21.38 7.12
N TRP A 176 2.64 21.33 8.40
CA TRP A 176 3.54 20.89 9.47
C TRP A 176 4.14 19.50 9.27
N GLY A 177 3.43 18.60 8.57
CA GLY A 177 4.00 17.30 8.16
C GLY A 177 5.17 17.50 7.19
N TYR A 178 4.92 18.19 6.08
CA TYR A 178 5.92 18.46 5.04
C TYR A 178 7.09 19.31 5.53
N LYS A 179 6.85 20.28 6.41
CA LYS A 179 7.94 21.05 7.04
C LYS A 179 8.79 20.15 7.93
N PHE A 180 8.17 19.25 8.70
CA PHE A 180 8.90 18.29 9.52
C PHE A 180 9.71 17.31 8.65
N GLU A 181 9.17 16.84 7.54
CA GLU A 181 9.90 16.06 6.53
C GLU A 181 11.11 16.82 6.00
N THR A 182 10.93 18.06 5.54
CA THR A 182 12.02 18.93 5.05
C THR A 182 13.14 19.09 6.07
N LEU A 183 12.79 19.23 7.36
CA LEU A 183 13.79 19.36 8.43
C LEU A 183 14.51 18.05 8.75
N CYS A 184 13.84 16.91 8.54
CA CYS A 184 14.32 15.59 8.92
C CYS A 184 14.98 14.79 7.79
N LEU A 185 14.86 15.23 6.55
CA LEU A 185 15.25 14.45 5.38
C LEU A 185 16.25 15.21 4.52
N MET A 186 17.42 14.61 4.32
CA MET A 186 18.49 15.11 3.46
C MET A 186 18.38 14.49 2.06
N PRO A 187 18.82 15.22 1.01
CA PRO A 187 18.74 14.77 -0.37
C PRO A 187 19.76 13.66 -0.70
N THR A 188 20.82 13.55 0.09
CA THR A 188 21.88 12.55 -0.06
C THR A 188 22.26 11.99 1.32
N PRO A 189 23.02 10.88 1.39
CA PRO A 189 23.60 10.42 2.64
C PRO A 189 24.45 11.51 3.33
N TRP A 190 24.55 11.45 4.66
CA TRP A 190 25.29 12.43 5.47
C TRP A 190 26.71 12.78 4.96
N PRO A 191 27.55 11.83 4.51
CA PRO A 191 28.89 12.15 4.01
C PRO A 191 28.90 13.03 2.75
N GLU A 192 27.80 13.04 1.99
CA GLU A 192 27.67 13.72 0.70
C GLU A 192 26.85 15.02 0.80
N THR A 193 26.06 15.18 1.87
CA THR A 193 25.29 16.41 2.10
C THR A 193 26.21 17.52 2.60
N SER A 194 26.15 18.69 1.98
CA SER A 194 26.97 19.84 2.39
C SER A 194 26.58 20.35 3.78
N ARG A 195 27.56 20.88 4.52
CA ARG A 195 27.30 21.54 5.81
C ARG A 195 26.34 22.72 5.65
N ASP A 196 26.53 23.51 4.59
CA ASP A 196 25.66 24.66 4.29
C ASP A 196 24.20 24.23 4.15
N TYR A 197 23.90 23.11 3.47
CA TYR A 197 22.54 22.59 3.40
C TYR A 197 22.03 22.18 4.78
N ILE A 198 22.80 21.39 5.54
CA ILE A 198 22.43 20.90 6.87
C ILE A 198 22.06 22.04 7.82
N GLU A 199 22.88 23.09 7.86
CA GLU A 199 22.71 24.23 8.76
C GLU A 199 21.60 25.19 8.30
N ASN A 200 21.21 25.16 7.03
CA ASN A 200 20.18 26.04 6.47
C ASN A 200 18.86 25.33 6.12
N ARG A 201 18.67 24.04 6.49
CA ARG A 201 17.44 23.28 6.19
C ARG A 201 16.15 23.95 6.67
N ASP A 202 16.20 24.75 7.73
CA ASP A 202 15.01 25.50 8.17
C ASP A 202 14.59 26.61 7.20
N SER A 203 15.48 27.05 6.33
CA SER A 203 15.19 28.05 5.28
C SER A 203 14.83 27.42 3.94
N GLU A 204 14.93 26.09 3.80
CA GLU A 204 14.57 25.40 2.56
C GLU A 204 13.09 25.55 2.24
N ILE A 205 12.79 25.69 0.95
CA ILE A 205 11.42 25.74 0.46
C ILE A 205 10.81 24.35 0.63
N VAL A 206 9.74 24.27 1.41
CA VAL A 206 8.98 23.04 1.57
C VAL A 206 8.31 22.69 0.24
N ASN A 207 8.50 21.44 -0.20
CA ASN A 207 7.96 20.88 -1.42
C ASN A 207 7.47 19.45 -1.14
N ASN A 208 6.25 19.11 -1.58
CA ASN A 208 5.69 17.76 -1.48
C ASN A 208 5.45 17.08 -2.85
N HIS A 209 6.09 17.55 -3.91
CA HIS A 209 6.00 16.96 -5.25
C HIS A 209 6.86 15.70 -5.37
N ALA A 210 8.09 15.74 -4.84
CA ALA A 210 9.01 14.63 -4.92
C ALA A 210 8.64 13.52 -3.92
N GLN A 211 8.53 12.28 -4.40
CA GLN A 211 8.08 11.15 -3.62
C GLN A 211 8.79 9.87 -4.08
N TYR A 212 9.20 9.03 -3.14
CA TYR A 212 9.63 7.67 -3.44
C TYR A 212 8.52 6.70 -3.08
N CYS A 213 8.13 5.84 -4.03
CA CYS A 213 7.08 4.85 -3.83
C CYS A 213 7.64 3.43 -3.91
N SER A 214 7.43 2.67 -2.83
CA SER A 214 7.74 1.24 -2.75
C SER A 214 6.51 0.41 -3.12
N ILE A 215 6.69 -0.61 -3.96
CA ILE A 215 5.65 -1.59 -4.28
C ILE A 215 6.08 -2.94 -3.73
N VAL A 216 5.34 -3.39 -2.71
CA VAL A 216 5.67 -4.61 -1.97
C VAL A 216 4.69 -5.73 -2.27
N LYS A 217 5.20 -6.96 -2.22
CA LYS A 217 4.40 -8.18 -2.18
C LYS A 217 4.35 -8.73 -0.76
N THR A 218 3.16 -9.10 -0.30
CA THR A 218 2.95 -9.72 1.01
C THR A 218 1.81 -10.73 0.97
N LYS A 219 1.59 -11.41 2.10
CA LYS A 219 0.51 -12.38 2.32
C LYS A 219 -0.10 -12.16 3.69
N ILE A 220 -1.43 -12.13 3.75
CA ILE A 220 -2.21 -12.15 4.98
C ILE A 220 -3.13 -13.38 4.92
N GLY A 221 -2.86 -14.37 5.77
CA GLY A 221 -3.45 -15.70 5.66
C GLY A 221 -3.03 -16.36 4.35
N SER A 222 -4.02 -16.78 3.57
CA SER A 222 -3.81 -17.32 2.21
C SER A 222 -3.87 -16.25 1.11
N ASN A 223 -4.14 -14.98 1.45
CA ASN A 223 -4.36 -13.92 0.48
C ASN A 223 -3.04 -13.24 0.09
N ALA A 224 -2.66 -13.30 -1.18
CA ALA A 224 -1.50 -12.60 -1.73
C ALA A 224 -1.86 -11.18 -2.14
N LEU A 225 -1.09 -10.21 -1.66
CA LEU A 225 -1.31 -8.79 -1.89
C LEU A 225 -0.09 -8.16 -2.57
N VAL A 226 -0.34 -7.28 -3.53
CA VAL A 226 0.65 -6.29 -3.99
C VAL A 226 0.14 -4.91 -3.61
N ILE A 227 0.96 -4.18 -2.87
CA ILE A 227 0.58 -2.91 -2.28
C ILE A 227 1.65 -1.87 -2.60
N GLY A 228 1.26 -0.77 -3.25
CA GLY A 228 2.14 0.38 -3.45
C GLY A 228 1.93 1.44 -2.38
N GLY A 229 2.98 2.16 -2.00
CA GLY A 229 2.85 3.37 -1.22
C GLY A 229 4.14 4.13 -1.02
N GLU A 230 3.98 5.43 -0.77
CA GLU A 230 5.06 6.34 -0.41
C GLU A 230 5.78 5.90 0.88
N VAL A 231 7.10 6.04 0.86
CA VAL A 231 7.98 5.87 2.02
C VAL A 231 8.85 7.12 2.15
N ASP A 232 8.85 7.74 3.33
CA ASP A 232 9.42 9.09 3.51
C ASP A 232 10.96 9.09 3.41
N GLY A 233 11.63 7.99 3.75
CA GLY A 233 13.09 7.89 3.55
C GLY A 233 13.76 6.74 4.28
N ILE A 234 15.10 6.81 4.36
CA ILE A 234 15.97 5.82 4.99
C ILE A 234 16.50 6.36 6.33
N TYR A 235 16.27 5.61 7.41
CA TYR A 235 16.74 5.97 8.75
C TYR A 235 18.25 5.82 8.89
N LYS A 236 18.81 4.75 8.31
CA LYS A 236 20.24 4.45 8.37
C LYS A 236 20.67 3.56 7.20
N GLY A 237 21.86 3.83 6.66
CA GLY A 237 22.47 3.01 5.62
C GLY A 237 21.96 3.39 4.22
N SER A 238 21.80 2.38 3.38
CA SER A 238 21.40 2.53 1.98
C SER A 238 20.23 1.61 1.66
N LYS A 239 19.62 1.84 0.50
CA LYS A 239 18.61 0.95 -0.05
C LYS A 239 19.23 -0.41 -0.35
N SER A 240 18.54 -1.48 0.05
CA SER A 240 18.79 -2.84 -0.40
C SER A 240 17.90 -3.16 -1.61
N GLU A 241 18.37 -3.99 -2.54
CA GLU A 241 17.66 -4.31 -3.78
C GLU A 241 16.26 -4.89 -3.56
N ASP A 242 16.10 -5.76 -2.54
CA ASP A 242 14.83 -6.39 -2.20
C ASP A 242 14.05 -5.66 -1.07
N GLY A 243 14.57 -4.50 -0.64
CA GLY A 243 14.03 -3.70 0.45
C GLY A 243 14.11 -4.34 1.85
N LYS A 244 14.52 -5.61 1.99
CA LYS A 244 14.42 -6.34 3.27
C LYS A 244 15.38 -5.83 4.33
N SER A 245 16.53 -5.33 3.93
CA SER A 245 17.54 -4.80 4.85
C SER A 245 17.53 -3.27 4.89
N THR A 246 16.64 -2.64 4.12
CA THR A 246 16.52 -1.18 4.13
C THR A 246 15.83 -0.74 5.42
N GLU A 247 16.49 0.15 6.15
CA GLU A 247 15.96 0.74 7.39
C GLU A 247 15.00 1.89 7.04
N TRP A 248 13.89 1.59 6.35
CA TRP A 248 12.89 2.59 5.98
C TRP A 248 12.32 3.31 7.20
N LEU A 249 11.83 4.53 7.00
CA LEU A 249 11.13 5.29 8.03
C LEU A 249 9.85 5.94 7.51
N GLU A 250 8.96 6.22 8.45
CA GLU A 250 7.79 7.08 8.30
C GLU A 250 7.91 8.24 9.30
N LEU A 251 7.66 9.47 8.86
CA LEU A 251 7.62 10.68 9.66
C LEU A 251 6.18 11.03 10.00
N LYS A 252 5.98 11.44 11.25
CA LYS A 252 4.69 11.92 11.73
C LYS A 252 4.89 13.12 12.62
N THR A 253 3.92 14.03 12.63
CA THR A 253 3.82 15.06 13.67
C THR A 253 2.60 14.81 14.55
N SER A 254 2.72 15.13 15.84
CA SER A 254 1.58 15.10 16.76
C SER A 254 1.73 16.18 17.81
N VAL A 255 0.59 16.72 18.27
CA VAL A 255 0.57 17.52 19.49
C VAL A 255 1.09 16.68 20.66
N THR A 256 1.94 17.27 21.49
CA THR A 256 2.40 16.69 22.75
C THR A 256 1.21 16.42 23.67
N PRO A 257 0.95 15.17 24.09
CA PRO A 257 -0.10 14.87 25.04
C PRO A 257 0.13 15.60 26.37
N ARG A 258 -0.89 16.30 26.88
CA ARG A 258 -0.80 17.05 28.16
C ARG A 258 -1.65 16.43 29.27
N HIS A 259 -2.64 15.63 28.89
CA HIS A 259 -3.59 15.02 29.81
C HIS A 259 -3.96 13.61 29.32
N ARG A 260 -4.54 12.79 30.19
CA ARG A 260 -4.97 11.41 29.87
C ARG A 260 -5.85 11.31 28.62
N GLY A 261 -6.70 12.29 28.37
CA GLY A 261 -7.52 12.33 27.14
C GLY A 261 -6.69 12.48 25.87
N ASP A 262 -5.60 13.25 25.92
CA ASP A 262 -4.68 13.40 24.80
C ASP A 262 -3.88 12.11 24.55
N GLU A 263 -3.50 11.41 25.63
CA GLU A 263 -2.85 10.10 25.55
C GLU A 263 -3.75 9.07 24.86
N GLN A 264 -5.02 9.01 25.21
CA GLN A 264 -6.01 8.15 24.54
C GLN A 264 -6.19 8.50 23.06
N ASN A 265 -6.18 9.79 22.73
CA ASN A 265 -6.24 10.23 21.34
C ASN A 265 -4.97 9.86 20.56
N PHE A 266 -3.80 9.94 21.19
CA PHE A 266 -2.55 9.50 20.60
C PHE A 266 -2.55 7.97 20.39
N GLU A 267 -3.03 7.19 21.37
CA GLU A 267 -3.17 5.73 21.26
C GLU A 267 -4.06 5.33 20.07
N LYS A 268 -5.16 6.06 19.82
CA LYS A 268 -6.01 5.87 18.63
C LYS A 268 -5.28 6.21 17.32
N LYS A 269 -4.41 7.23 17.33
CA LYS A 269 -3.57 7.56 16.15
C LYS A 269 -2.54 6.47 15.86
N LEU A 270 -2.04 5.79 16.90
CA LEU A 270 -1.08 4.71 16.73
C LEU A 270 -1.63 3.56 15.87
N LEU A 271 -2.95 3.35 15.80
CA LEU A 271 -3.55 2.40 14.85
C LEU A 271 -3.20 2.75 13.40
N LYS A 272 -3.42 4.00 12.99
CA LYS A 272 -3.15 4.46 11.63
C LYS A 272 -1.64 4.48 11.36
N PHE A 273 -0.82 4.91 12.34
CA PHE A 273 0.64 4.88 12.21
C PHE A 273 1.14 3.46 12.01
N TRP A 274 0.67 2.52 12.85
CA TRP A 274 1.02 1.12 12.74
C TRP A 274 0.61 0.53 11.40
N LEU A 275 -0.65 0.67 10.97
CA LEU A 275 -1.11 0.13 9.70
C LEU A 275 -0.36 0.71 8.51
N GLN A 276 -0.10 2.02 8.51
CA GLN A 276 0.62 2.69 7.44
C GLN A 276 2.01 2.10 7.26
N SER A 277 2.77 1.96 8.34
CA SER A 277 4.14 1.44 8.29
C SER A 277 4.21 -0.08 8.16
N PHE A 278 3.33 -0.81 8.86
CA PHE A 278 3.31 -2.27 8.88
C PHE A 278 3.03 -2.87 7.50
N LEU A 279 2.06 -2.31 6.75
CA LEU A 279 1.66 -2.84 5.45
C LEU A 279 2.77 -2.75 4.38
N LEU A 280 3.68 -1.78 4.50
CA LEU A 280 4.86 -1.63 3.63
C LEU A 280 6.14 -2.20 4.24
N GLY A 281 6.08 -2.74 5.46
CA GLY A 281 7.26 -3.27 6.14
C GLY A 281 8.24 -2.20 6.62
N VAL A 282 7.77 -0.97 6.84
CA VAL A 282 8.57 0.16 7.35
C VAL A 282 8.83 -0.03 8.85
N PRO A 283 10.09 -0.21 9.29
CA PRO A 283 10.42 -0.56 10.67
C PRO A 283 10.40 0.63 11.65
N HIS A 284 10.62 1.86 11.19
CA HIS A 284 10.75 3.03 12.05
C HIS A 284 9.67 4.07 11.80
N ILE A 285 9.11 4.60 12.89
CA ILE A 285 8.25 5.78 12.84
C ILE A 285 8.91 6.87 13.70
N ILE A 286 9.21 8.02 13.12
CA ILE A 286 9.76 9.17 13.84
C ILE A 286 8.64 10.18 14.04
N VAL A 287 8.32 10.46 15.30
CA VAL A 287 7.22 11.33 15.69
C VAL A 287 7.78 12.65 16.25
N GLY A 288 7.62 13.73 15.50
CA GLY A 288 7.82 15.09 15.99
C GLY A 288 6.67 15.50 16.91
N LYS A 289 6.93 15.59 18.21
CA LYS A 289 5.97 16.11 19.20
C LYS A 289 6.06 17.63 19.21
N ARG A 290 4.94 18.30 19.05
CA ARG A 290 4.88 19.76 18.94
C ARG A 290 3.87 20.38 19.89
N SER A 291 4.02 21.68 20.14
CA SER A 291 3.00 22.49 20.78
C SER A 291 1.76 22.62 19.87
N PRO A 292 0.62 23.09 20.42
CA PRO A 292 -0.53 23.49 19.62
C PRO A 292 -0.20 24.57 18.58
N ASP A 293 0.80 25.41 18.85
CA ASP A 293 1.23 26.52 17.98
C ASP A 293 2.26 26.11 16.91
N GLY A 294 2.59 24.82 16.80
CA GLY A 294 3.51 24.33 15.76
C GLY A 294 4.99 24.32 16.15
N ILE A 295 5.34 24.57 17.41
CA ILE A 295 6.74 24.53 17.85
C ILE A 295 7.15 23.08 18.15
N LEU A 296 8.20 22.59 17.51
CA LEU A 296 8.73 21.25 17.74
C LEU A 296 9.36 21.16 19.14
N GLN A 297 8.85 20.26 19.99
CA GLN A 297 9.25 20.12 21.40
C GLN A 297 10.13 18.90 21.64
N SER A 298 9.88 17.80 20.93
CA SER A 298 10.71 16.60 20.99
C SER A 298 10.53 15.73 19.76
N VAL A 299 11.44 14.78 19.57
CA VAL A 299 11.36 13.76 18.52
C VAL A 299 11.46 12.38 19.18
N GLU A 300 10.53 11.50 18.85
CA GLU A 300 10.44 10.14 19.39
C GLU A 300 10.53 9.13 18.25
N ARG A 301 11.45 8.16 18.35
CA ARG A 301 11.48 7.01 17.44
C ARG A 301 10.71 5.85 18.04
N ILE A 302 9.77 5.31 17.29
CA ILE A 302 8.95 4.16 17.65
C ILE A 302 9.22 3.05 16.63
N ASN A 303 9.46 1.83 17.12
CA ASN A 303 9.56 0.66 16.25
C ASN A 303 8.14 0.15 15.93
N THR A 304 7.82 0.03 14.64
CA THR A 304 6.49 -0.39 14.16
C THR A 304 6.00 -1.69 14.80
N ALA A 305 6.88 -2.69 14.97
CA ALA A 305 6.51 -3.98 15.54
C ALA A 305 6.15 -3.91 17.03
N GLN A 306 6.58 -2.86 17.75
CA GLN A 306 6.32 -2.70 19.17
C GLN A 306 4.96 -2.03 19.45
N ILE A 307 4.38 -1.34 18.48
CA ILE A 307 3.18 -0.51 18.67
C ILE A 307 1.99 -1.29 19.24
N PRO A 308 1.59 -2.47 18.72
CA PRO A 308 0.47 -3.22 19.30
C PRO A 308 0.70 -3.57 20.77
N GLY A 309 1.94 -3.91 21.13
CA GLY A 309 2.32 -4.19 22.52
C GLY A 309 2.30 -2.95 23.42
N MET A 310 2.63 -1.77 22.89
CA MET A 310 2.52 -0.50 23.61
C MET A 310 1.07 -0.20 23.97
N VAL A 311 0.15 -0.36 23.02
CA VAL A 311 -1.30 -0.11 23.20
C VAL A 311 -1.89 -1.06 24.24
N LYS A 312 -1.54 -2.35 24.17
CA LYS A 312 -1.97 -3.36 25.15
C LYS A 312 -1.49 -3.06 26.58
N ARG A 313 -0.25 -2.57 26.73
CA ARG A 313 0.30 -2.19 28.05
C ARG A 313 -0.25 -0.87 28.58
N GLY A 314 -0.64 0.05 27.69
CA GLY A 314 -1.25 1.33 28.05
C GLY A 314 -2.61 1.20 28.76
N GLY A 315 -3.25 0.04 28.66
CA GLY A 315 -4.42 -0.33 29.46
C GLY A 315 -5.76 0.19 28.97
N ASN A 316 -5.80 1.06 27.95
CA ASN A 316 -7.06 1.47 27.33
C ASN A 316 -7.56 0.45 26.30
N ASN A 317 -6.68 -0.41 25.77
CA ASN A 317 -6.98 -1.43 24.75
C ASN A 317 -7.86 -0.87 23.61
N SER A 318 -7.52 0.33 23.11
CA SER A 318 -8.37 1.03 22.13
C SER A 318 -8.45 0.33 20.77
N TRP A 319 -7.49 -0.55 20.47
CA TRP A 319 -7.48 -1.44 19.33
C TRP A 319 -6.54 -2.63 19.60
N ASP A 320 -6.69 -3.70 18.82
CA ASP A 320 -5.88 -4.91 18.92
C ASP A 320 -5.29 -5.30 17.56
N GLY A 321 -3.98 -5.54 17.53
CA GLY A 321 -3.24 -5.86 16.30
C GLY A 321 -3.63 -7.20 15.71
N ASP A 322 -3.81 -8.24 16.54
CA ASP A 322 -4.22 -9.58 16.05
C ASP A 322 -5.61 -9.52 15.42
N MET A 323 -6.54 -8.78 16.04
CA MET A 323 -7.87 -8.55 15.48
C MET A 323 -7.83 -7.83 14.13
N CYS A 324 -6.96 -6.83 13.97
CA CYS A 324 -6.77 -6.16 12.68
C CYS A 324 -6.31 -7.13 11.58
N ILE A 325 -5.40 -8.05 11.89
CA ILE A 325 -4.88 -9.03 10.92
C ILE A 325 -5.94 -10.09 10.60
N ASN A 326 -6.66 -10.61 11.60
CA ASN A 326 -7.73 -11.58 11.38
C ASN A 326 -8.87 -10.97 10.56
N PHE A 327 -9.25 -9.72 10.86
CA PHE A 327 -10.20 -8.96 10.06
C PHE A 327 -9.72 -8.79 8.62
N ALA A 328 -8.45 -8.39 8.43
CA ALA A 328 -7.86 -8.26 7.09
C ALA A 328 -7.96 -9.58 6.31
N ASN A 329 -7.60 -10.72 6.90
CA ASN A 329 -7.74 -12.02 6.25
C ASN A 329 -9.18 -12.33 5.80
N GLN A 330 -10.15 -12.11 6.70
CA GLN A 330 -11.55 -12.42 6.44
C GLN A 330 -12.16 -11.49 5.38
N ILE A 331 -11.89 -10.17 5.44
CA ILE A 331 -12.41 -9.24 4.43
C ILE A 331 -11.79 -9.51 3.06
N LEU A 332 -10.50 -9.86 2.98
CA LEU A 332 -9.85 -10.21 1.71
C LEU A 332 -10.47 -11.47 1.09
N GLN A 333 -10.76 -12.50 1.90
CA GLN A 333 -11.47 -13.69 1.44
C GLN A 333 -12.89 -13.36 0.94
N PHE A 334 -13.59 -12.49 1.66
CA PHE A 334 -14.91 -12.01 1.25
C PHE A 334 -14.86 -11.24 -0.08
N LEU A 335 -13.89 -10.35 -0.26
CA LEU A 335 -13.71 -9.60 -1.51
C LEU A 335 -13.43 -10.56 -2.68
N LYS A 336 -12.54 -11.54 -2.50
CA LYS A 336 -12.23 -12.57 -3.52
C LYS A 336 -13.45 -13.41 -3.91
N ALA A 337 -14.30 -13.74 -2.93
CA ALA A 337 -15.51 -14.52 -3.19
C ALA A 337 -16.63 -13.69 -3.87
N THR A 338 -16.59 -12.36 -3.74
CA THR A 338 -17.66 -11.47 -4.19
C THR A 338 -17.33 -10.79 -5.52
N ILE A 339 -16.12 -10.26 -5.68
CA ILE A 339 -15.68 -9.48 -6.83
C ILE A 339 -15.14 -10.45 -7.87
N ILE A 340 -16.06 -11.01 -8.65
CA ILE A 340 -15.78 -12.00 -9.69
C ILE A 340 -16.30 -11.55 -11.05
N GLY A 341 -15.60 -11.97 -12.10
CA GLY A 341 -15.96 -11.68 -13.48
C GLY A 341 -15.75 -10.21 -13.86
N ASP A 342 -16.16 -9.90 -15.09
CA ASP A 342 -16.03 -8.58 -15.69
C ASP A 342 -16.94 -7.54 -15.02
N GLY A 343 -16.54 -6.27 -15.11
CA GLY A 343 -17.27 -5.13 -14.58
C GLY A 343 -16.59 -4.39 -13.43
N VAL A 344 -17.31 -3.39 -12.92
CA VAL A 344 -16.84 -2.48 -11.87
C VAL A 344 -17.72 -2.65 -10.64
N TRP A 345 -17.06 -2.69 -9.49
CA TRP A 345 -17.65 -2.87 -8.18
C TRP A 345 -17.33 -1.68 -7.30
N LYS A 346 -18.20 -1.40 -6.34
CA LYS A 346 -17.94 -0.45 -5.25
C LYS A 346 -17.71 -1.23 -3.96
N ILE A 347 -16.68 -0.84 -3.22
CA ILE A 347 -16.49 -1.22 -1.81
C ILE A 347 -16.77 0.02 -0.98
N ARG A 348 -17.81 -0.01 -0.14
CA ARG A 348 -18.30 1.16 0.58
C ARG A 348 -18.47 0.89 2.06
N ARG A 349 -18.01 1.83 2.86
CA ARG A 349 -18.41 1.98 4.26
C ARG A 349 -18.94 3.38 4.49
N ARG A 350 -20.15 3.48 5.04
CA ARG A 350 -20.71 4.77 5.49
C ARG A 350 -20.09 5.18 6.83
N GLU A 351 -20.00 6.48 7.09
CA GLU A 351 -19.58 7.00 8.40
C GLU A 351 -20.39 6.32 9.52
N LYS A 352 -19.72 5.86 10.58
CA LYS A 352 -20.32 5.16 11.74
C LYS A 352 -20.98 3.81 11.43
N SER A 353 -20.90 3.32 10.19
CA SER A 353 -21.38 1.98 9.84
C SER A 353 -20.49 0.89 10.43
N MET A 354 -21.13 -0.20 10.84
CA MET A 354 -20.48 -1.44 11.31
C MET A 354 -20.50 -2.54 10.24
N ALA A 355 -20.62 -2.13 8.98
CA ALA A 355 -20.67 -3.00 7.84
C ALA A 355 -19.98 -2.36 6.63
N ILE A 356 -19.33 -3.21 5.84
CA ILE A 356 -18.75 -2.88 4.54
C ILE A 356 -19.66 -3.51 3.48
N GLU A 357 -20.14 -2.69 2.56
CA GLU A 357 -21.02 -3.07 1.45
C GLU A 357 -20.19 -3.23 0.18
N VAL A 358 -20.42 -4.30 -0.57
CA VAL A 358 -19.80 -4.56 -1.87
C VAL A 358 -20.90 -4.83 -2.89
N PHE A 359 -20.93 -4.06 -3.97
CA PHE A 359 -21.97 -4.17 -4.99
C PHE A 359 -21.45 -3.77 -6.36
N LYS A 360 -21.96 -4.43 -7.38
CA LYS A 360 -21.60 -4.15 -8.78
C LYS A 360 -22.29 -2.87 -9.25
N VAL A 361 -21.56 -2.04 -9.98
CA VAL A 361 -22.07 -0.78 -10.55
C VAL A 361 -22.01 -0.76 -12.07
N GLU A 362 -21.10 -1.53 -12.68
CA GLU A 362 -21.03 -1.73 -14.12
C GLU A 362 -20.84 -3.22 -14.43
N GLU A 363 -21.54 -3.71 -15.46
CA GLU A 363 -21.51 -5.14 -15.80
C GLU A 363 -20.30 -5.56 -16.63
N LYS A 364 -19.62 -4.61 -17.27
CA LYS A 364 -18.51 -4.86 -18.19
C LYS A 364 -17.43 -3.80 -18.08
N GLY A 365 -16.22 -4.18 -18.46
CA GLY A 365 -15.07 -3.29 -18.48
C GLY A 365 -14.50 -3.02 -17.09
N HIS A 366 -13.53 -2.12 -17.06
CA HIS A 366 -12.70 -1.86 -15.89
C HIS A 366 -12.91 -0.48 -15.26
N GLY A 367 -13.83 0.34 -15.79
CA GLY A 367 -14.18 1.64 -15.23
C GLY A 367 -13.03 2.65 -15.16
N GLY A 368 -12.00 2.50 -16.00
CA GLY A 368 -10.79 3.33 -15.96
C GLY A 368 -9.76 2.91 -14.88
N ILE A 369 -10.07 1.91 -14.05
CA ILE A 369 -9.16 1.42 -13.00
C ILE A 369 -7.89 0.81 -13.60
N LEU A 370 -8.03 0.14 -14.75
CA LEU A 370 -6.94 -0.42 -15.53
C LEU A 370 -6.73 0.43 -16.79
N SER A 371 -5.49 0.81 -17.06
CA SER A 371 -5.15 1.46 -18.32
C SER A 371 -5.21 0.46 -19.48
N ASP A 372 -5.53 0.95 -20.68
CA ASP A 372 -5.55 0.13 -21.89
C ASP A 372 -4.19 -0.50 -22.15
N GLU A 373 -3.09 0.24 -21.93
CA GLU A 373 -1.72 -0.26 -22.06
C GLU A 373 -1.46 -1.48 -21.15
N PHE A 374 -1.90 -1.43 -19.89
CA PHE A 374 -1.72 -2.53 -18.95
C PHE A 374 -2.50 -3.78 -19.38
N VAL A 375 -3.74 -3.60 -19.83
CA VAL A 375 -4.60 -4.68 -20.31
C VAL A 375 -4.02 -5.32 -21.58
N GLU A 376 -3.58 -4.50 -22.54
CA GLU A 376 -2.94 -4.96 -23.78
C GLU A 376 -1.64 -5.73 -23.51
N TRP A 377 -0.80 -5.23 -22.60
CA TRP A 377 0.42 -5.91 -22.17
C TRP A 377 0.11 -7.30 -21.60
N ARG A 378 -0.79 -7.38 -20.62
CA ARG A 378 -1.15 -8.64 -19.96
C ARG A 378 -1.78 -9.66 -20.92
N ASN A 379 -2.62 -9.21 -21.84
CA ASN A 379 -3.16 -10.05 -22.91
C ASN A 379 -2.05 -10.62 -23.80
N THR A 380 -1.07 -9.80 -24.17
CA THR A 380 0.09 -10.22 -24.98
C THR A 380 0.94 -11.25 -24.23
N LEU A 381 1.24 -11.00 -22.96
CA LEU A 381 2.01 -11.92 -22.11
C LEU A 381 1.33 -13.29 -21.97
N ASN A 382 0.01 -13.32 -21.81
CA ASN A 382 -0.75 -14.57 -21.75
C ASN A 382 -0.70 -15.34 -23.06
N GLN A 383 -0.86 -14.66 -24.21
CA GLN A 383 -0.78 -15.30 -25.51
C GLN A 383 0.59 -15.96 -25.72
N GLN A 384 1.67 -15.26 -25.34
CA GLN A 384 3.03 -15.81 -25.39
C GLN A 384 3.19 -17.03 -24.48
N THR A 385 2.64 -16.98 -23.27
CA THR A 385 2.70 -18.09 -22.30
C THR A 385 1.94 -19.32 -22.82
N VAL A 386 0.77 -19.13 -23.42
CA VAL A 386 -0.01 -20.20 -24.05
C VAL A 386 0.75 -20.81 -25.23
N LEU A 387 1.34 -19.99 -26.11
CA LEU A 387 2.13 -20.49 -27.24
C LEU A 387 3.36 -21.30 -26.79
N ASN A 388 4.08 -20.81 -25.77
CA ASN A 388 5.25 -21.50 -25.23
C ASN A 388 4.89 -22.86 -24.60
N SER A 389 3.80 -22.92 -23.82
CA SER A 389 3.34 -24.19 -23.23
C SER A 389 2.89 -25.22 -24.29
N HIS A 390 2.27 -24.78 -25.39
CA HIS A 390 1.93 -25.66 -26.51
C HIS A 390 3.18 -26.18 -27.24
N ALA A 391 4.20 -25.34 -27.43
CA ALA A 391 5.46 -25.73 -28.04
C ALA A 391 6.25 -26.73 -27.17
N GLU A 392 6.29 -26.53 -25.84
CA GLU A 392 6.91 -27.46 -24.90
C GLU A 392 6.19 -28.81 -24.86
N ASN A 393 4.86 -28.82 -24.77
CA ASN A 393 4.07 -30.05 -24.82
C ASN A 393 4.28 -30.82 -26.14
N SER A 394 4.38 -30.12 -27.26
CA SER A 394 4.66 -30.72 -28.57
C SER A 394 6.07 -31.31 -28.65
N ARG A 395 7.08 -30.66 -28.04
CA ARG A 395 8.45 -31.19 -27.93
C ARG A 395 8.53 -32.42 -27.02
N VAL A 396 7.81 -32.42 -25.90
CA VAL A 396 7.74 -33.57 -24.98
C VAL A 396 7.06 -34.77 -25.66
N GLN A 397 5.98 -34.54 -26.41
CA GLN A 397 5.34 -35.60 -27.21
C GLN A 397 6.28 -36.16 -28.29
N MET A 398 7.01 -35.30 -29.02
CA MET A 398 7.97 -35.74 -30.03
C MET A 398 9.13 -36.56 -29.43
N ASN A 399 9.65 -36.18 -28.26
CA ASN A 399 10.70 -36.93 -27.58
C ASN A 399 10.19 -38.23 -26.92
N GLY A 400 8.89 -38.33 -26.64
CA GLY A 400 8.25 -39.55 -26.12
C GLY A 400 7.87 -40.58 -27.18
N LEU A 401 8.00 -40.25 -28.47
CA LEU A 401 7.55 -41.09 -29.59
C LEU A 401 8.64 -41.96 -30.25
N ASN A 402 9.85 -42.04 -29.68
CA ASN A 402 10.92 -42.91 -30.17
C ASN A 402 11.28 -44.00 -29.15
N VAL A 403 10.46 -45.05 -29.04
CA VAL A 403 10.92 -46.46 -28.99
C VAL A 403 9.73 -47.34 -29.39
N THR A 404 9.72 -47.89 -30.61
CA THR A 404 9.26 -49.26 -30.90
C THR A 404 9.55 -49.64 -32.35
N ALA A 405 10.02 -50.89 -32.50
CA ALA A 405 10.33 -51.66 -33.72
C ALA A 405 11.56 -51.20 -34.51
N GLY A 406 12.50 -52.07 -34.92
CA GLY A 406 12.58 -53.52 -34.93
C GLY A 406 13.85 -53.95 -35.69
N ASP A 407 14.13 -55.25 -35.63
CA ASP A 407 15.04 -56.03 -36.48
C ASP A 407 16.56 -55.91 -36.30
N ALA A 408 17.13 -56.94 -35.66
CA ALA A 408 18.53 -57.33 -35.84
C ALA A 408 18.58 -58.75 -36.46
N PRO A 409 19.40 -58.99 -37.50
CA PRO A 409 19.40 -60.24 -38.25
C PRO A 409 20.20 -61.36 -37.57
N GLN A 410 19.80 -62.60 -37.87
CA GLN A 410 20.54 -63.84 -37.60
C GLN A 410 21.98 -63.77 -38.12
N ALA A 411 22.95 -64.15 -37.29
CA ALA A 411 24.29 -64.56 -37.71
C ALA A 411 24.76 -65.77 -36.90
N ALA A 412 25.53 -66.62 -37.57
CA ALA A 412 25.69 -68.04 -37.33
C ALA A 412 26.67 -68.40 -36.19
N LEU A 413 26.42 -69.59 -35.63
CA LEU A 413 27.39 -70.40 -34.91
C LEU A 413 28.48 -70.92 -35.87
N ALA A 414 29.74 -70.78 -35.49
CA ALA A 414 30.84 -71.65 -35.93
C ALA A 414 31.92 -71.73 -34.83
N ASP A 415 32.44 -72.94 -34.67
CA ASP A 415 33.32 -73.46 -33.63
C ASP A 415 34.78 -72.91 -33.59
N ILE A 416 35.35 -72.77 -32.37
CA ILE A 416 36.58 -73.37 -31.76
C ILE A 416 37.87 -73.52 -32.64
N PRO A 417 39.17 -73.52 -32.18
CA PRO A 417 39.80 -73.54 -30.82
C PRO A 417 41.09 -72.67 -30.56
N MET A 418 41.54 -72.75 -29.29
CA MET A 418 42.94 -72.81 -28.78
C MET A 418 43.88 -71.59 -28.88
N SER A 419 44.11 -70.95 -27.72
CA SER A 419 45.32 -71.13 -26.90
C SER A 419 45.08 -70.67 -25.48
#